data_AF-A0AAU4MRE9-F1
#
_entry.id   AF-A0AAU4MRE9-F1
#
_cell.length_a   1.000
_cell.length_b   1.000
_cell.length_c   1.000
_cell.angle_alpha   90.00
_cell.angle_beta   90.00
_cell.angle_gamma   90.00
#
_symmetry.space_group_name_H-M   'P 1'
#
loop_
_entity.id
_entity.type
_entity.pdbx_description
1 polymer ?
#
loop_
_entity_poly.entity_id
_entity_poly.type
_entity_poly.pdbx_seq_one_letter_code
_entity_poly.pdbx_strand_id
1 'polypeptide(L)'
;MPKTTTTVAPTFASLASRHGRALASIADHDDTPVPADPTTLDDAALAELVVAAAEFLTACRRFEDAETLQSAAGYLTDARTADAADQPALLRQAQKHLANTYDIAAELACDLGEERDF
;
A
#
# COMPACT_ATOMS: atom_id res chain seq x y z
N MET A 1 4.11 -36.51 4.26
CA MET A 1 4.79 -35.47 5.05
C MET A 1 3.88 -34.25 5.08
N PRO A 2 3.40 -33.78 6.24
CA PRO A 2 2.63 -32.54 6.31
C PRO A 2 3.54 -31.37 5.97
N LYS A 3 3.18 -30.61 4.93
CA LYS A 3 3.88 -29.38 4.54
C LYS A 3 3.50 -28.34 5.59
N THR A 4 4.38 -28.06 6.55
CA THR A 4 4.23 -26.93 7.46
C THR A 4 4.37 -25.66 6.64
N THR A 5 3.25 -25.09 6.22
CA THR A 5 3.19 -23.73 5.68
C THR A 5 3.46 -22.79 6.84
N THR A 6 4.72 -22.45 7.08
CA THR A 6 5.07 -21.34 7.96
C THR A 6 4.59 -20.08 7.27
N THR A 7 3.47 -19.52 7.72
CA THR A 7 3.01 -18.20 7.30
C THR A 7 4.04 -17.19 7.81
N VAL A 8 4.97 -16.83 6.95
CA VAL A 8 5.99 -15.80 7.23
C VAL A 8 5.25 -14.49 7.50
N ALA A 9 5.59 -13.82 8.60
CA ALA A 9 5.00 -12.53 8.92
C ALA A 9 5.40 -11.51 7.84
N PRO A 10 4.48 -10.63 7.42
CA PRO A 10 4.81 -9.58 6.47
C PRO A 10 5.90 -8.67 7.03
N THR A 11 6.80 -8.24 6.15
CA THR A 11 7.80 -7.19 6.38
C THR A 11 7.48 -5.97 5.51
N PHE A 12 8.00 -4.79 5.85
CA PHE A 12 7.90 -3.60 5.00
C PHE A 12 8.33 -3.90 3.55
N ALA A 13 9.49 -4.54 3.37
CA ALA A 13 9.98 -4.93 2.05
C ALA A 13 9.01 -5.86 1.30
N SER A 14 8.38 -6.82 1.99
CA SER A 14 7.40 -7.71 1.35
C SER A 14 6.12 -6.97 0.95
N LEU A 15 5.72 -5.94 1.71
CA LEU A 15 4.56 -5.12 1.39
C LEU A 15 4.86 -4.17 0.24
N ALA A 16 6.01 -3.51 0.23
CA ALA A 16 6.47 -2.69 -0.89
C ALA A 16 6.57 -3.51 -2.18
N SER A 17 7.23 -4.68 -2.11
CA SER A 17 7.37 -5.57 -3.26
C SER A 17 6.02 -6.01 -3.84
N ARG A 18 5.02 -6.25 -2.97
CA ARG A 18 3.70 -6.75 -3.39
C ARG A 18 2.73 -5.65 -3.80
N HIS A 19 2.73 -4.49 -3.16
CA HIS A 19 1.69 -3.48 -3.34
C HIS A 19 2.20 -2.18 -3.95
N GLY A 20 3.52 -1.96 -3.96
CA GLY A 20 4.15 -0.70 -4.35
C GLY A 20 3.75 -0.21 -5.73
N ARG A 21 3.68 -1.09 -6.74
CA ARG A 21 3.27 -0.70 -8.11
C ARG A 21 1.82 -0.21 -8.18
N ALA A 22 0.91 -0.90 -7.50
CA ALA A 22 -0.49 -0.51 -7.46
C ALA A 22 -0.66 0.83 -6.72
N LEU A 23 0.01 0.98 -5.58
CA LEU A 23 0.02 2.23 -4.81
C LEU A 23 0.61 3.39 -5.60
N ALA A 24 1.73 3.14 -6.31
CA ALA A 24 2.33 4.11 -7.22
C ALA A 24 1.39 4.52 -8.33
N SER A 25 0.68 3.57 -8.96
CA SER A 25 -0.30 3.89 -9.99
C SER A 25 -1.49 4.68 -9.47
N ILE A 26 -1.91 4.45 -8.21
CA ILE A 26 -2.96 5.26 -7.57
C ILE A 26 -2.42 6.65 -7.27
N ALA A 27 -1.17 6.78 -6.81
CA ALA A 27 -0.56 8.05 -6.44
C ALA A 27 -0.02 8.87 -7.63
N ASP A 28 0.03 8.31 -8.85
CA ASP A 28 0.58 8.92 -10.06
C ASP A 28 -0.34 10.02 -10.61
N HIS A 29 -0.44 11.15 -9.91
CA HIS A 29 -1.19 12.32 -10.35
C HIS A 29 -0.60 13.65 -9.84
N ASP A 30 -0.92 14.74 -10.54
CA ASP A 30 -0.66 16.13 -10.14
C ASP A 30 0.75 16.39 -9.56
N ASP A 31 1.80 16.07 -10.32
CA ASP A 31 3.21 16.29 -9.95
C ASP A 31 3.66 15.57 -8.66
N THR A 32 2.87 14.61 -8.14
CA THR A 32 3.26 13.79 -7.00
C THR A 32 4.47 12.94 -7.39
N PRO A 33 5.63 13.09 -6.71
CA PRO A 33 6.81 12.34 -7.07
C PRO A 33 6.61 10.86 -6.73
N VAL A 34 6.34 10.06 -7.76
CA VAL A 34 6.30 8.60 -7.65
C VAL A 34 7.74 8.06 -7.66
N PRO A 35 8.11 7.17 -6.72
CA PRO A 35 9.43 6.55 -6.70
C PRO A 35 9.72 5.79 -8.00
N ALA A 36 10.97 5.89 -8.50
CA ALA A 36 11.40 5.20 -9.72
C ALA A 36 11.28 3.67 -9.63
N ASP A 37 11.44 3.11 -8.43
CA ASP A 37 11.14 1.71 -8.14
C ASP A 37 10.28 1.60 -6.88
N PRO A 38 8.95 1.49 -7.01
CA PRO A 38 8.07 1.41 -5.86
C PRO A 38 8.09 0.02 -5.19
N THR A 39 8.85 -0.96 -5.71
CA THR A 39 8.91 -2.32 -5.15
C THR A 39 10.03 -2.53 -4.14
N THR A 40 10.96 -1.57 -4.02
CA THR A 40 12.14 -1.63 -3.16
C THR A 40 12.21 -0.48 -2.15
N LEU A 41 11.06 0.09 -1.82
CA LEU A 41 10.93 1.20 -0.87
C LEU A 41 11.39 0.81 0.54
N ASP A 42 12.00 1.78 1.22
CA ASP A 42 12.20 1.69 2.66
C ASP A 42 10.86 1.85 3.41
N ASP A 43 10.90 1.69 4.73
CA ASP A 43 9.74 1.74 5.61
C ASP A 43 9.04 3.10 5.59
N ALA A 44 9.80 4.19 5.48
CA ALA A 44 9.30 5.56 5.40
C ALA A 44 8.60 5.82 4.08
N ALA A 45 9.30 5.55 2.97
CA ALA A 45 8.83 5.80 1.63
C ALA A 45 7.60 4.94 1.30
N LEU A 46 7.48 3.72 1.84
CA LEU A 46 6.26 2.94 1.70
C LEU A 46 5.07 3.61 2.39
N ALA A 47 5.24 4.10 3.62
CA ALA A 47 4.17 4.78 4.34
C ALA A 47 3.74 6.07 3.64
N GLU A 48 4.71 6.87 3.17
CA GLU A 48 4.46 8.10 2.41
C GLU A 48 3.72 7.82 1.09
N LEU A 49 4.10 6.77 0.36
CA LEU A 49 3.41 6.37 -0.87
C LEU A 49 1.95 5.97 -0.61
N VAL A 50 1.67 5.26 0.50
CA VAL A 50 0.30 4.89 0.88
C VAL A 50 -0.53 6.13 1.24
N VAL A 51 0.07 7.13 1.90
CA VAL A 51 -0.59 8.42 2.18
C VAL A 51 -0.92 9.15 0.88
N ALA A 52 0.05 9.28 -0.03
CA ALA A 52 -0.16 9.94 -1.32
C ALA A 52 -1.29 9.27 -2.14
N ALA A 53 -1.32 7.93 -2.17
CA ALA A 53 -2.39 7.18 -2.81
C ALA A 53 -3.77 7.47 -2.16
N ALA A 54 -3.84 7.57 -0.83
CA ALA A 54 -5.08 7.89 -0.12
C ALA A 54 -5.56 9.33 -0.36
N GLU A 55 -4.63 10.29 -0.43
CA GLU A 55 -4.92 11.68 -0.76
C GLU A 55 -5.51 11.80 -2.17
N PHE A 56 -4.93 11.07 -3.14
CA PHE A 56 -5.47 11.04 -4.50
C PHE A 56 -6.89 10.44 -4.54
N LEU A 57 -7.12 9.31 -3.87
CA LEU A 57 -8.46 8.72 -3.79
C LEU A 57 -9.50 9.67 -3.16
N THR A 58 -9.07 10.48 -2.19
CA THR A 58 -9.91 11.54 -1.60
C THR A 58 -10.27 12.60 -2.63
N ALA A 59 -9.31 13.03 -3.45
CA ALA A 59 -9.55 13.98 -4.55
C ALA A 59 -10.53 13.40 -5.60
N CYS A 60 -10.44 12.11 -5.89
CA CYS A 60 -11.37 11.36 -6.74
C CYS A 60 -12.71 11.04 -6.06
N ARG A 61 -12.96 11.47 -4.81
CA ARG A 61 -14.17 11.20 -4.02
C ARG A 61 -14.41 9.71 -3.73
N ARG A 62 -13.36 8.87 -3.77
CA ARG A 62 -13.37 7.46 -3.38
C ARG A 62 -13.06 7.31 -1.89
N PHE A 63 -13.95 7.85 -1.05
CA PHE A 63 -13.67 8.04 0.38
C PHE A 63 -13.46 6.72 1.16
N GLU A 64 -14.18 5.65 0.80
CA GLU A 64 -14.03 4.34 1.47
C GLU A 64 -12.66 3.69 1.19
N ASP A 65 -12.19 3.81 -0.06
CA ASP A 65 -10.85 3.33 -0.45
C ASP A 65 -9.76 4.21 0.19
N ALA A 66 -9.98 5.52 0.24
CA ALA A 66 -9.07 6.46 0.90
C ALA A 66 -8.93 6.16 2.41
N GLU A 67 -10.04 5.96 3.14
CA GLU A 67 -10.01 5.57 4.57
C GLU A 67 -9.27 4.25 4.79
N THR A 68 -9.44 3.30 3.87
CA THR A 68 -8.74 2.02 3.91
C THR A 68 -7.23 2.21 3.79
N LEU A 69 -6.76 3.02 2.84
CA LEU A 69 -5.34 3.32 2.69
C LEU A 69 -4.79 4.19 3.84
N GLN A 70 -5.57 5.13 4.38
CA GLN A 70 -5.17 5.89 5.57
C GLN A 70 -4.97 4.97 6.78
N SER A 71 -5.87 4.00 6.97
CA SER A 71 -5.71 2.98 8.01
C SER A 71 -4.42 2.17 7.82
N ALA A 72 -4.12 1.77 6.58
CA ALA A 72 -2.86 1.09 6.26
C ALA A 72 -1.63 1.96 6.60
N ALA A 73 -1.63 3.23 6.21
CA ALA A 73 -0.55 4.17 6.51
C ALA A 73 -0.34 4.36 8.02
N GLY A 74 -1.43 4.41 8.80
CA GLY A 74 -1.38 4.45 10.26
C GLY A 74 -0.66 3.23 10.85
N TYR A 75 -1.08 2.02 10.47
CA TYR A 75 -0.43 0.79 10.93
C TYR A 75 1.03 0.69 10.49
N LEU A 76 1.38 1.16 9.29
CA LEU A 76 2.77 1.22 8.84
C LEU A 76 3.59 2.18 9.70
N THR A 77 3.06 3.36 10.00
CA THR A 77 3.72 4.36 10.85
C THR A 77 3.92 3.84 12.27
N ASP A 78 2.89 3.23 12.85
CA ASP A 78 2.97 2.60 14.17
C ASP A 78 4.03 1.48 14.16
N ALA A 79 4.03 0.62 13.14
CA ALA A 79 4.97 -0.48 13.00
C ALA A 79 6.44 -0.03 12.93
N ARG A 80 6.72 1.18 12.41
CA ARG A 80 8.09 1.73 12.35
C ARG A 80 8.64 2.09 13.72
N THR A 81 7.76 2.53 14.62
CA THR A 81 8.12 2.95 15.98
C THR A 81 7.91 1.87 17.03
N ALA A 82 7.22 0.79 16.67
CA ALA A 82 6.94 -0.33 17.56
C ALA A 82 8.16 -1.21 17.82
N ASP A 83 8.15 -1.85 18.98
CA ASP A 83 9.13 -2.88 19.34
C ASP A 83 9.00 -4.12 18.43
N ALA A 84 10.08 -4.89 18.34
CA ALA A 84 10.15 -6.09 17.49
C ALA A 84 9.08 -7.15 17.80
N ALA A 85 8.50 -7.13 19.01
CA ALA A 85 7.43 -8.04 19.40
C ALA A 85 6.07 -7.66 18.77
N ASP A 86 5.79 -6.36 18.64
CA ASP A 86 4.48 -5.83 18.20
C ASP A 86 4.45 -5.49 16.72
N GLN A 87 5.61 -5.15 16.14
CA GLN A 87 5.75 -4.83 14.72
C GLN A 87 5.10 -5.87 13.78
N PRO A 88 5.25 -7.20 13.98
CA PRO A 88 4.61 -8.19 13.11
C PRO A 88 3.07 -8.16 13.16
N ALA A 89 2.47 -7.73 14.27
CA ALA A 89 1.02 -7.63 14.38
C ALA A 89 0.49 -6.43 13.59
N LEU A 90 1.16 -5.28 13.71
CA LEU A 90 0.85 -4.06 12.99
C LEU A 90 1.01 -4.24 11.47
N LEU A 91 2.11 -4.86 11.02
CA LEU A 91 2.33 -5.15 9.60
C LEU A 91 1.28 -6.10 9.00
N ARG A 92 0.72 -7.01 9.80
CA ARG A 92 -0.43 -7.84 9.35
C ARG A 92 -1.70 -7.02 9.21
N GLN A 93 -1.94 -6.01 10.05
CA GLN A 93 -3.10 -5.13 9.89
C GLN A 93 -2.91 -4.26 8.64
N ALA A 94 -1.74 -3.64 8.47
CA ALA A 94 -1.41 -2.91 7.24
C ALA A 94 -1.65 -3.78 5.99
N GLN A 95 -1.16 -5.02 5.99
CA GLN A 95 -1.37 -5.96 4.88
C GLN A 95 -2.85 -6.19 4.54
N LYS A 96 -3.72 -6.31 5.55
CA LYS A 96 -5.17 -6.52 5.31
C LYS A 96 -5.79 -5.33 4.60
N HIS A 97 -5.43 -4.12 5.00
CA HIS A 97 -5.92 -2.90 4.38
C HIS A 97 -5.34 -2.70 2.97
N LEU A 98 -4.10 -3.16 2.73
CA LEU A 98 -3.49 -3.12 1.40
C LEU A 98 -3.98 -4.24 0.46
N ALA A 99 -4.80 -5.19 0.93
CA ALA A 99 -5.16 -6.37 0.14
C ALA A 99 -5.86 -6.02 -1.18
N ASN A 100 -6.62 -4.92 -1.20
CA ASN A 100 -7.44 -4.50 -2.35
C ASN A 100 -6.75 -3.45 -3.23
N THR A 101 -5.48 -3.10 -2.99
CA THR A 101 -4.79 -2.02 -3.76
C THR A 101 -4.79 -2.25 -5.27
N TYR A 102 -4.73 -3.51 -5.70
CA TYR A 102 -4.78 -3.86 -7.12
C TYR A 102 -6.15 -3.59 -7.74
N ASP A 103 -7.22 -3.98 -7.04
CA ASP A 103 -8.59 -3.75 -7.51
C ASP A 103 -8.89 -2.25 -7.56
N ILE A 104 -8.48 -1.50 -6.52
CA ILE A 104 -8.60 -0.04 -6.48
C ILE A 104 -7.88 0.59 -7.68
N ALA A 105 -6.63 0.19 -7.95
CA ALA A 105 -5.86 0.73 -9.07
C ALA A 105 -6.51 0.41 -10.43
N ALA A 106 -7.03 -0.82 -10.60
CA ALA A 106 -7.68 -1.24 -11.83
C ALA A 106 -9.02 -0.51 -12.07
N GLU A 107 -9.84 -0.35 -11.03
CA GLU A 107 -11.09 0.40 -11.12
C GLU A 107 -10.83 1.88 -11.41
N LEU A 108 -9.84 2.47 -10.73
CA LEU A 108 -9.45 3.86 -10.95
C LEU A 108 -8.97 4.10 -12.39
N ALA A 109 -8.16 3.19 -12.95
CA ALA A 109 -7.74 3.27 -14.35
C ALA A 109 -8.94 3.21 -15.32
N CYS A 110 -9.92 2.35 -15.06
CA CYS A 110 -11.16 2.27 -15.83
C CYS A 110 -11.97 3.59 -15.73
N ASP A 111 -12.12 4.13 -14.53
CA ASP A 111 -12.89 5.35 -14.25
C ASP A 111 -12.27 6.59 -14.91
N LEU A 112 -10.94 6.67 -14.92
CA LEU A 112 -10.19 7.78 -15.52
C LEU A 112 -10.01 7.65 -17.04
N GLY A 113 -10.40 6.52 -17.63
CA GLY A 113 -10.23 6.24 -19.05
C GLY A 113 -8.77 6.03 -19.46
N GLU A 114 -7.90 5.73 -18.50
CA GLU A 114 -6.50 5.37 -18.75
C GLU A 114 -6.42 3.87 -19.05
N GLU A 115 -6.32 3.50 -20.34
CA GLU A 115 -5.90 2.16 -20.75
C GLU A 115 -4.42 1.96 -20.33
N ARG A 116 -4.18 1.55 -19.08
CA ARG A 116 -2.85 1.17 -18.59
C ARG A 116 -2.76 -0.35 -18.47
N ASP A 117 -1.97 -0.97 -19.36
CA ASP A 117 -1.58 -2.39 -19.29
C ASP A 117 -0.74 -2.63 -18.02
N PHE A 118 -1.30 -3.34 -17.03
CA PHE A 118 -0.64 -3.70 -15.77
C PHE A 118 0.04 -5.08 -15.80
#